data_AF-A0A970ZD25-F1
#
_entry.id   AF-A0A970ZD25-F1
#
_cell.length_a   1.000
_cell.length_b   1.000
_cell.length_c   1.000
_cell.angle_alpha   90.00
_cell.angle_beta   90.00
_cell.angle_gamma   90.00
#
_symmetry.space_group_name_H-M   'P 1'
#
loop_
_entity.id
_entity.type
_entity.pdbx_description
1 polymer ?
#
loop_
_entity_poly.entity_id
_entity_poly.type
_entity_poly.pdbx_seq_one_letter_code
_entity_poly.pdbx_strand_id
1 'polypeptide(L)'
;MIRLVVIFAVIVLLLWMKRPLYQAILASILTTALFYRIGPLQSLKLLWQLCSSWRAMSILVILYLITYLQRMLERRKQILLAQQDLNGLFNNRRINATIAPLFIGLLPSAAAMILCGDIVRQSTDGYLDKREQAFVATWYRHIPESTLPTYASVLLMSTLSGVPMAPFMAGMVVPVICLAALAYPYIRKLPKETGTAPSENKRRDA
;
A
#
# COMPACT_ATOMS: atom_id res chain seq x y z
N MET A 1 -29.17 -6.65 2.40
CA MET A 1 -28.02 -7.43 1.93
C MET A 1 -28.01 -7.65 0.42
N ILE A 2 -29.06 -8.19 -0.21
CA ILE A 2 -29.11 -8.48 -1.67
C ILE A 2 -28.74 -7.25 -2.54
N ARG A 3 -29.24 -6.05 -2.22
CA ARG A 3 -28.93 -4.82 -3.00
C ARG A 3 -27.46 -4.42 -2.99
N LEU A 4 -26.76 -4.63 -1.86
CA LEU A 4 -25.32 -4.33 -1.74
C LEU A 4 -24.48 -5.33 -2.54
N VAL A 5 -24.87 -6.61 -2.53
CA VAL A 5 -24.22 -7.65 -3.33
C VAL A 5 -24.31 -7.33 -4.83
N VAL A 6 -25.47 -6.84 -5.29
CA VAL A 6 -25.66 -6.42 -6.69
C VAL A 6 -24.77 -5.22 -7.06
N ILE A 7 -24.70 -4.20 -6.21
CA ILE A 7 -23.83 -3.02 -6.45
C ILE A 7 -22.35 -3.45 -6.52
N PHE A 8 -21.92 -4.34 -5.61
CA PHE A 8 -20.56 -4.86 -5.62
C PHE A 8 -20.27 -5.70 -6.87
N ALA A 9 -21.21 -6.56 -7.28
CA ALA A 9 -21.09 -7.35 -8.50
C ALA A 9 -20.95 -6.47 -9.76
N VAL A 10 -21.68 -5.35 -9.83
CA VAL A 10 -21.54 -4.37 -10.95
C VAL A 10 -20.13 -3.79 -11.00
N ILE A 11 -19.54 -3.42 -9.87
CA ILE A 11 -18.16 -2.91 -9.80
C ILE A 11 -17.17 -3.97 -10.30
N VAL A 12 -17.29 -5.22 -9.81
CA VAL A 12 -16.41 -6.32 -10.20
C VAL A 12 -16.52 -6.62 -11.69
N LEU A 13 -17.74 -6.65 -12.24
CA LEU A 13 -18.00 -6.95 -13.64
C LEU A 13 -17.44 -5.85 -14.58
N LEU A 14 -17.56 -4.58 -14.20
CA LEU A 14 -16.97 -3.45 -14.94
C LEU A 14 -15.44 -3.45 -14.91
N LEU A 15 -14.83 -3.81 -13.76
CA LEU A 15 -13.38 -3.97 -13.66
C LEU A 15 -12.89 -5.17 -14.46
N TRP A 16 -13.67 -6.26 -14.49
CA TRP A 16 -13.36 -7.44 -15.30
C TRP A 16 -13.40 -7.13 -16.80
N MET A 17 -14.28 -6.22 -17.22
CA MET A 17 -14.31 -5.65 -18.58
C MET A 17 -13.18 -4.64 -18.86
N LYS A 18 -12.18 -4.51 -17.97
CA LYS A 18 -11.04 -3.56 -18.06
C LYS A 18 -11.47 -2.10 -18.23
N ARG A 19 -12.68 -1.72 -17.79
CA ARG A 19 -13.11 -0.33 -17.83
C ARG A 19 -12.36 0.49 -16.77
N PRO A 20 -12.07 1.76 -17.05
CA PRO A 20 -11.35 2.62 -16.10
C PRO A 20 -12.18 2.79 -14.82
N LEU A 21 -11.49 2.86 -13.68
CA LEU A 21 -12.09 2.85 -12.33
C LEU A 21 -13.21 3.89 -12.15
N TYR A 22 -13.07 5.08 -12.76
CA TYR A 22 -14.08 6.14 -12.68
C TYR A 22 -15.43 5.71 -13.27
N GLN A 23 -15.44 4.89 -14.34
CA GLN A 23 -16.68 4.37 -14.93
C GLN A 23 -17.34 3.35 -14.01
N ALA A 24 -16.54 2.50 -13.34
CA ALA A 24 -17.06 1.54 -12.37
C ALA A 24 -17.73 2.25 -11.18
N ILE A 25 -17.13 3.34 -10.70
CA ILE A 25 -17.68 4.15 -9.61
C ILE A 25 -18.95 4.90 -10.05
N LEU A 26 -18.96 5.52 -11.23
CA LEU A 26 -20.16 6.20 -11.74
C LEU A 26 -21.33 5.22 -11.94
N ALA A 27 -21.06 4.05 -12.52
CA ALA A 27 -22.06 3.01 -12.72
C ALA A 27 -22.62 2.47 -11.40
N SER A 28 -21.78 2.30 -10.37
CA SER A 28 -22.23 1.84 -9.06
C SER A 28 -23.07 2.89 -8.34
N ILE A 29 -22.75 4.18 -8.46
CA ILE A 29 -23.57 5.29 -7.95
C ILE A 29 -24.94 5.31 -8.64
N LEU A 30 -24.97 5.20 -9.98
CA LEU A 30 -26.22 5.13 -10.75
C LEU A 30 -27.07 3.92 -10.36
N THR A 31 -26.44 2.76 -10.24
CA THR A 31 -27.10 1.52 -9.81
C THR A 31 -27.68 1.65 -8.41
N THR A 32 -26.94 2.29 -7.50
CA THR A 32 -27.39 2.56 -6.13
C THR A 32 -28.58 3.51 -6.10
N ALA A 33 -28.53 4.60 -6.88
CA ALA A 33 -29.63 5.56 -6.99
C ALA A 33 -30.91 4.90 -7.53
N LEU A 34 -30.78 4.02 -8.53
CA LEU A 34 -31.89 3.28 -9.12
C LEU A 34 -32.49 2.24 -8.14
N PHE A 35 -31.64 1.43 -7.48
CA PHE A 35 -32.09 0.37 -6.58
C PHE A 35 -32.71 0.88 -5.27
N TYR A 36 -32.23 2.01 -4.76
CA TYR A 36 -32.77 2.62 -3.55
C TYR A 36 -33.88 3.65 -3.84
N ARG A 37 -34.25 3.86 -5.12
CA ARG A 37 -35.26 4.85 -5.56
C ARG A 37 -35.06 6.21 -4.92
N ILE A 38 -33.80 6.65 -4.85
CA ILE A 38 -33.47 7.98 -4.33
C ILE A 38 -33.86 8.98 -5.41
N GLY A 39 -34.68 9.99 -5.06
CA GLY A 39 -35.09 11.00 -6.04
C GLY A 39 -33.88 11.70 -6.65
N PRO A 40 -33.87 12.03 -7.95
CA PRO A 40 -32.70 12.61 -8.63
C PRO A 40 -32.25 13.94 -7.97
N LEU A 41 -33.20 14.71 -7.45
CA LEU A 41 -32.95 15.93 -6.67
C LEU A 41 -32.23 15.64 -5.34
N GLN A 42 -32.55 14.54 -4.65
CA GLN A 42 -31.87 14.14 -3.41
C GLN A 42 -30.46 13.62 -3.69
N SER A 43 -30.26 12.84 -4.76
CA SER A 43 -28.93 12.39 -5.18
C SER A 43 -28.02 13.58 -5.53
N LEU A 44 -28.56 14.59 -6.23
CA LEU A 44 -27.81 15.81 -6.54
C LEU A 44 -27.49 16.63 -5.29
N LYS A 45 -28.43 16.73 -4.34
CA LYS A 45 -28.22 17.41 -3.06
C LYS A 45 -27.17 16.71 -2.19
N LEU A 46 -27.16 15.37 -2.18
CA LEU A 46 -26.14 14.57 -1.51
C LEU A 46 -24.75 14.74 -2.15
N LEU A 47 -24.67 14.70 -3.49
CA LEU A 47 -23.44 15.00 -4.21
C LEU A 47 -22.91 16.40 -3.89
N TRP A 48 -23.79 17.40 -3.89
CA TRP A 48 -23.44 18.77 -3.55
C TRP A 48 -22.95 18.89 -2.09
N GLN A 49 -23.65 18.26 -1.15
CA GLN A 49 -23.24 18.23 0.26
C GLN A 49 -21.90 17.52 0.46
N LEU A 50 -21.65 16.42 -0.25
CA LEU A 50 -20.37 15.70 -0.19
C LEU A 50 -19.24 16.58 -0.74
N CYS A 51 -19.39 17.19 -1.91
CA CYS A 51 -18.40 18.09 -2.48
C CYS A 51 -18.15 19.34 -1.62
N SER A 52 -19.22 19.92 -1.06
CA SER A 52 -19.13 21.13 -0.22
C SER A 52 -18.84 20.81 1.25
N SER A 53 -18.65 19.55 1.62
CA SER A 53 -18.36 19.18 3.01
C SER A 53 -16.92 19.56 3.38
N TRP A 54 -16.77 20.14 4.57
CA TRP A 54 -15.45 20.47 5.11
C TRP A 54 -14.53 19.24 5.19
N ARG A 55 -15.09 18.05 5.47
CA ARG A 55 -14.37 16.78 5.50
C ARG A 55 -13.83 16.38 4.13
N ALA A 56 -14.64 16.45 3.07
CA ALA A 56 -14.18 16.13 1.72
C ALA A 56 -13.10 17.10 1.25
N MET A 57 -13.26 18.38 1.55
CA MET A 57 -12.24 19.39 1.24
C MET A 57 -10.94 19.16 1.99
N SER A 58 -11.01 18.85 3.28
CA SER A 58 -9.84 18.54 4.09
C SER A 58 -9.08 17.33 3.54
N ILE A 59 -9.79 16.24 3.19
CA ILE A 59 -9.16 15.04 2.61
C ILE A 59 -8.51 15.36 1.26
N LEU A 60 -9.19 16.11 0.38
CA LEU A 60 -8.64 16.51 -0.92
C LEU A 60 -7.38 17.37 -0.77
N VAL A 61 -7.39 18.34 0.16
CA VAL A 61 -6.22 19.19 0.45
C VAL A 61 -5.08 18.35 1.01
N ILE A 62 -5.34 17.45 1.96
CA ILE A 62 -4.32 16.57 2.54
C ILE A 62 -3.72 15.65 1.46
N LEU A 63 -4.56 15.00 0.64
CA LEU A 63 -4.09 14.15 -0.47
C LEU A 63 -3.25 14.95 -1.47
N TYR A 64 -3.68 16.16 -1.82
CA TYR A 64 -2.93 17.05 -2.69
C TYR A 64 -1.57 17.43 -2.07
N LEU A 65 -1.56 17.81 -0.79
CA LEU A 65 -0.34 18.22 -0.08
C LEU A 65 0.64 17.05 0.08
N ILE A 66 0.17 15.85 0.40
CA ILE A 66 0.97 14.63 0.44
C ILE A 66 1.56 14.35 -0.94
N THR A 67 0.75 14.38 -2.00
CA THR A 67 1.21 14.14 -3.38
C THR A 67 2.21 15.21 -3.83
N TYR A 68 2.00 16.47 -3.42
CA TYR A 68 2.90 17.58 -3.72
C TYR A 68 4.25 17.41 -3.02
N LEU A 69 4.24 17.10 -1.71
CA LEU A 69 5.45 16.82 -0.94
C LEU A 69 6.23 15.65 -1.55
N GLN A 70 5.53 14.59 -1.95
CA GLN A 70 6.13 13.43 -2.62
C GLN A 70 6.83 13.82 -3.91
N ARG A 71 6.14 14.54 -4.80
CA ARG A 71 6.74 15.05 -6.04
C ARG A 71 7.95 15.95 -5.79
N MET A 72 7.94 16.74 -4.72
CA MET A 72 9.08 17.58 -4.37
C MET A 72 10.29 16.75 -3.91
N LEU A 73 10.07 15.72 -3.09
CA LEU A 73 11.12 14.80 -2.62
C LEU A 73 11.68 13.94 -3.76
N GLU A 74 10.83 13.49 -4.69
CA GLU A 74 11.20 12.78 -5.91
C GLU A 74 12.08 13.65 -6.82
N ARG A 75 11.66 14.90 -7.08
CA ARG A 75 12.44 15.88 -7.87
C ARG A 75 13.85 16.10 -7.30
N ARG A 76 13.99 16.05 -5.98
CA ARG A 76 15.27 16.22 -5.27
C ARG A 76 16.09 14.94 -5.17
N LYS A 77 15.61 13.82 -5.75
CA LYS A 77 16.23 12.49 -5.65
C LYS A 77 16.46 12.00 -4.22
N GLN A 78 15.86 12.62 -3.20
CA GLN A 78 16.09 12.25 -1.81
C GLN A 78 15.53 10.87 -1.49
N ILE A 79 14.42 10.49 -2.13
CA ILE A 79 13.86 9.14 -2.04
C ILE A 79 14.81 8.11 -2.67
N LEU A 80 15.50 8.48 -3.76
CA LEU A 80 16.49 7.62 -4.42
C LEU A 80 17.79 7.49 -3.60
N LEU A 81 18.22 8.55 -2.92
CA LEU A 81 19.41 8.56 -2.06
C LEU A 81 19.20 7.74 -0.79
N ALA A 82 18.08 7.95 -0.07
CA ALA A 82 17.73 7.14 1.10
C ALA A 82 17.64 5.64 0.76
N GLN A 83 17.28 5.30 -0.47
CA GLN A 83 17.28 3.93 -0.98
C GLN A 83 18.70 3.40 -1.25
N GLN A 84 19.59 4.19 -1.87
CA GLN A 84 20.98 3.77 -2.05
C GLN A 84 21.67 3.53 -0.71
N ASP A 85 21.38 4.37 0.28
CA ASP A 85 21.89 4.22 1.63
C ASP A 85 21.30 2.97 2.30
N LEU A 86 20.00 2.71 2.17
CA LEU A 86 19.38 1.47 2.66
C LEU A 86 19.94 0.20 1.98
N ASN A 87 20.15 0.23 0.66
CA ASN A 87 20.76 -0.88 -0.08
C ASN A 87 22.22 -1.10 0.32
N GLY A 88 22.97 -0.02 0.60
CA GLY A 88 24.35 -0.07 1.09
C GLY A 88 24.46 -0.57 2.54
N LEU A 89 23.49 -0.20 3.38
CA LEU A 89 23.39 -0.64 4.77
C LEU A 89 23.12 -2.16 4.87
N PHE A 90 22.29 -2.69 3.96
CA PHE A 90 21.89 -4.08 3.92
C PHE A 90 22.59 -4.83 2.78
N ASN A 91 23.84 -5.25 3.02
CA ASN A 91 24.62 -6.05 2.06
C ASN A 91 24.13 -7.52 1.92
N ASN A 92 22.84 -7.74 1.68
CA ASN A 92 22.22 -9.06 1.49
C ASN A 92 20.97 -8.97 0.62
N ARG A 93 20.93 -9.70 -0.51
CA ARG A 93 19.82 -9.68 -1.49
C ARG A 93 18.49 -10.06 -0.86
N ARG A 94 18.50 -10.96 0.12
CA ARG A 94 17.28 -11.38 0.84
C ARG A 94 16.72 -10.27 1.71
N ILE A 95 17.60 -9.47 2.33
CA ILE A 95 17.20 -8.36 3.19
C ILE A 95 16.69 -7.20 2.33
N ASN A 96 17.35 -6.89 1.22
CA ASN A 96 16.90 -5.83 0.30
C ASN A 96 15.55 -6.18 -0.34
N ALA A 97 15.31 -7.45 -0.68
CA ALA A 97 14.02 -7.89 -1.23
C ALA A 97 12.87 -7.94 -0.21
N THR A 98 13.13 -7.81 1.10
CA THR A 98 12.10 -7.89 2.16
C THR A 98 11.97 -6.61 2.96
N ILE A 99 13.06 -6.14 3.56
CA ILE A 99 13.07 -5.03 4.51
C ILE A 99 12.90 -3.69 3.77
N ALA A 100 13.52 -3.49 2.60
CA ALA A 100 13.37 -2.24 1.86
C ALA A 100 11.92 -2.01 1.39
N PRO A 101 11.20 -2.99 0.80
CA PRO A 101 9.77 -2.90 0.53
C PRO A 101 8.92 -2.59 1.76
N LEU A 102 9.26 -3.16 2.91
CA LEU A 102 8.52 -2.98 4.16
C LEU A 102 8.63 -1.53 4.66
N PHE A 103 9.83 -0.95 4.66
CA PHE A 103 10.01 0.46 5.03
C PHE A 103 9.40 1.41 4.00
N ILE A 104 9.56 1.13 2.72
CA ILE A 104 8.96 1.94 1.64
C ILE A 104 7.43 1.87 1.68
N GLY A 105 6.85 0.75 2.11
CA GLY A 105 5.41 0.60 2.32
C GLY A 105 4.82 1.50 3.41
N LEU A 106 5.65 2.02 4.31
CA LEU A 106 5.25 3.03 5.28
C LEU A 106 5.05 4.41 4.64
N LEU A 107 5.60 4.64 3.44
CA LEU A 107 5.44 5.87 2.69
C LEU A 107 4.20 5.78 1.81
N PRO A 108 3.15 6.60 2.04
CA PRO A 108 1.92 6.54 1.26
C PRO A 108 2.10 7.22 -0.11
N SER A 109 3.03 6.75 -0.96
CA SER A 109 3.41 7.37 -2.24
C SER A 109 3.21 6.42 -3.43
N ALA A 110 2.80 6.97 -4.58
CA ALA A 110 2.76 6.23 -5.84
C ALA A 110 4.16 5.89 -6.37
N ALA A 111 5.16 6.78 -6.18
CA ALA A 111 6.52 6.50 -6.60
C ALA A 111 7.22 5.46 -5.71
N ALA A 112 6.82 5.37 -4.44
CA ALA A 112 7.27 4.29 -3.55
C ALA A 112 6.92 2.90 -4.12
N MET A 113 5.82 2.76 -4.86
CA MET A 113 5.44 1.50 -5.51
C MET A 113 6.35 1.15 -6.71
N ILE A 114 6.65 2.13 -7.57
CA ILE A 114 7.57 1.93 -8.71
C ILE A 114 8.98 1.60 -8.19
N LEU A 115 9.45 2.35 -7.20
CA LEU A 115 10.76 2.17 -6.58
C LEU A 115 10.91 0.81 -5.87
N CYS A 116 9.88 0.40 -5.12
CA CYS A 116 9.84 -0.91 -4.48
C CYS A 116 9.93 -2.05 -5.52
N GLY A 117 9.23 -1.88 -6.64
CA GLY A 117 9.35 -2.77 -7.80
C GLY A 117 10.77 -2.84 -8.35
N ASP A 118 11.44 -1.70 -8.53
CA ASP A 118 12.81 -1.64 -9.05
C ASP A 118 13.84 -2.25 -8.08
N ILE A 119 13.70 -2.04 -6.77
CA ILE A 119 14.59 -2.63 -5.74
C ILE A 119 14.47 -4.14 -5.70
N VAL A 120 13.24 -4.65 -5.68
CA VAL A 120 12.99 -6.08 -5.68
C VAL A 120 13.49 -6.66 -6.99
N ARG A 121 13.22 -6.02 -8.13
CA ARG A 121 13.73 -6.46 -9.43
C ARG A 121 15.25 -6.52 -9.44
N GLN A 122 15.97 -5.49 -9.02
CA GLN A 122 17.43 -5.48 -8.97
C GLN A 122 18.00 -6.54 -8.01
N SER A 123 17.33 -6.79 -6.89
CA SER A 123 17.77 -7.76 -5.86
C SER A 123 17.48 -9.21 -6.26
N THR A 124 16.54 -9.42 -7.18
CA THR A 124 16.00 -10.74 -7.55
C THR A 124 16.15 -11.10 -9.03
N ASP A 125 16.79 -10.22 -9.81
CA ASP A 125 17.01 -10.39 -11.24
C ASP A 125 17.81 -11.67 -11.51
N GLY A 126 17.30 -12.52 -12.39
CA GLY A 126 17.87 -13.83 -12.70
C GLY A 126 17.50 -14.98 -11.73
N TYR A 127 16.75 -14.72 -10.65
CA TYR A 127 16.34 -15.76 -9.68
C TYR A 127 14.82 -15.92 -9.50
N LEU A 128 14.05 -14.85 -9.74
CA LEU A 128 12.59 -14.85 -9.67
C LEU A 128 11.97 -14.37 -10.99
N ASP A 129 10.85 -14.97 -11.39
CA ASP A 129 10.09 -14.50 -12.56
C ASP A 129 9.39 -13.16 -12.26
N LYS A 130 9.06 -12.39 -13.30
CA LYS A 130 8.41 -11.06 -13.17
C LYS A 130 7.14 -11.10 -12.31
N ARG A 131 6.38 -12.20 -12.35
CA ARG A 131 5.19 -12.40 -11.50
C ARG A 131 5.56 -12.53 -10.02
N GLU A 132 6.61 -13.29 -9.72
CA GLU A 132 7.09 -13.50 -8.35
C GLU A 132 7.72 -12.20 -7.80
N GLN A 133 8.42 -11.44 -8.63
CA GLN A 133 8.95 -10.12 -8.28
C GLN A 133 7.84 -9.13 -7.91
N ALA A 134 6.78 -9.05 -8.74
CA ALA A 134 5.62 -8.23 -8.46
C ALA A 134 4.90 -8.66 -7.17
N PHE A 135 4.81 -9.98 -6.93
CA PHE A 135 4.25 -10.52 -5.70
C PHE A 135 5.06 -10.09 -4.47
N VAL A 136 6.39 -10.29 -4.46
CA VAL A 136 7.26 -9.93 -3.33
C VAL A 136 7.21 -8.43 -3.05
N ALA A 137 7.33 -7.59 -4.08
CA ALA A 137 7.26 -6.13 -3.95
C ALA A 137 5.92 -5.65 -3.40
N THR A 138 4.81 -6.28 -3.81
CA THR A 138 3.48 -5.91 -3.34
C THR A 138 3.21 -6.43 -1.93
N TRP A 139 3.60 -7.67 -1.64
CA TRP A 139 3.31 -8.35 -0.38
C TRP A 139 4.00 -7.66 0.79
N TYR A 140 5.33 -7.52 0.74
CA TYR A 140 6.10 -6.90 1.84
C TYR A 140 5.77 -5.42 2.04
N ARG A 141 5.38 -4.70 0.98
CA ARG A 141 4.91 -3.31 1.05
C ARG A 141 3.61 -3.15 1.82
N HIS A 142 2.73 -4.16 1.80
CA HIS A 142 1.41 -4.10 2.44
C HIS A 142 1.35 -4.69 3.84
N ILE A 143 2.41 -5.40 4.30
CA ILE A 143 2.47 -5.89 5.68
C ILE A 143 2.27 -4.74 6.69
N PRO A 144 2.96 -3.58 6.59
CA PRO A 144 2.77 -2.50 7.55
C PRO A 144 1.36 -1.91 7.58
N GLU A 145 0.66 -1.90 6.44
CA GLU A 145 -0.71 -1.37 6.35
C GLU A 145 -1.69 -2.17 7.23
N SER A 146 -1.41 -3.46 7.44
CA SER A 146 -2.23 -4.33 8.27
C SER A 146 -1.99 -4.17 9.78
N THR A 147 -0.92 -3.49 10.18
CA THR A 147 -0.39 -3.56 11.57
C THR A 147 -0.13 -2.21 12.22
N LEU A 148 -0.08 -1.14 11.43
CA LEU A 148 0.11 0.21 11.96
C LEU A 148 -1.17 0.70 12.68
N PRO A 149 -1.06 1.24 13.90
CA PRO A 149 -2.22 1.73 14.68
C PRO A 149 -2.89 2.96 14.06
N THR A 150 -2.25 3.58 13.07
CA THR A 150 -2.79 4.71 12.31
C THR A 150 -3.78 4.29 11.22
N TYR A 151 -3.82 3.01 10.86
CA TYR A 151 -4.75 2.51 9.84
C TYR A 151 -6.15 2.29 10.43
N ALA A 152 -7.17 2.72 9.68
CA ALA A 152 -8.56 2.65 10.10
C ALA A 152 -9.03 1.21 10.38
N SER A 153 -8.51 0.22 9.66
CA SER A 153 -8.78 -1.21 9.87
C SER A 153 -8.33 -1.69 11.25
N VAL A 154 -7.10 -1.32 11.65
CA VAL A 154 -6.49 -1.69 12.94
C VAL A 154 -7.24 -1.02 14.09
N LEU A 155 -7.56 0.27 13.94
CA LEU A 155 -8.39 1.02 14.89
C LEU A 155 -9.78 0.41 15.07
N LEU A 156 -10.42 0.02 13.97
CA LEU A 156 -11.75 -0.57 14.00
C LEU A 156 -11.73 -1.95 14.66
N MET A 157 -10.70 -2.77 14.40
CA MET A 157 -10.53 -4.08 15.06
C MET A 157 -10.21 -3.94 16.56
N SER A 158 -9.38 -2.97 16.96
CA SER A 158 -9.15 -2.68 18.39
C SER A 158 -10.43 -2.22 19.08
N THR A 159 -11.21 -1.34 18.44
CA THR A 159 -12.51 -0.87 18.98
C THR A 159 -13.52 -2.01 19.11
N LEU A 160 -13.62 -2.90 18.12
CA LEU A 160 -14.54 -4.04 18.14
C LEU A 160 -14.13 -5.13 19.13
N SER A 161 -12.82 -5.35 19.29
CA SER A 161 -12.30 -6.36 20.23
C SER A 161 -12.36 -5.91 21.70
N GLY A 162 -12.59 -4.62 21.96
CA GLY A 162 -12.58 -4.05 23.31
C GLY A 162 -11.20 -4.05 23.96
N VAL A 163 -10.14 -4.39 23.22
CA VAL A 163 -8.77 -4.45 23.71
C VAL A 163 -8.11 -3.08 23.53
N PRO A 164 -7.48 -2.52 24.58
CA PRO A 164 -6.72 -1.28 24.47
C PRO A 164 -5.62 -1.36 23.39
N MET A 165 -5.30 -0.25 22.74
CA MET A 165 -4.41 -0.23 21.56
C MET A 165 -3.03 -0.87 21.83
N ALA A 166 -2.44 -0.64 23.00
CA ALA A 166 -1.11 -1.16 23.33
C ALA A 166 -1.03 -2.71 23.36
N PRO A 167 -1.88 -3.43 24.14
CA PRO A 167 -1.91 -4.89 24.09
C PRO A 167 -2.37 -5.44 22.74
N PHE A 168 -3.23 -4.70 22.02
CA PHE A 168 -3.63 -5.08 20.66
C PHE A 168 -2.45 -5.08 19.69
N MET A 169 -1.58 -4.06 19.74
CA MET A 169 -0.36 -4.00 18.94
C MET A 169 0.65 -5.10 19.29
N ALA A 170 0.78 -5.44 20.58
CA ALA A 170 1.63 -6.56 21.00
C ALA A 170 1.13 -7.89 20.40
N GLY A 171 -0.20 -8.10 20.38
CA GLY A 171 -0.81 -9.27 19.73
C GLY A 171 -0.63 -9.31 18.21
N MET A 172 -0.52 -8.15 17.55
CA MET A 172 -0.33 -8.05 16.09
C MET A 172 1.06 -8.51 15.61
N VAL A 173 2.04 -8.68 16.51
CA VAL A 173 3.36 -9.21 16.16
C VAL A 173 3.28 -10.62 15.58
N VAL A 174 2.39 -11.48 16.12
CA VAL A 174 2.23 -12.86 15.64
C VAL A 174 1.71 -12.90 14.19
N PRO A 175 0.60 -12.20 13.83
CA PRO A 175 0.17 -12.04 12.45
C PRO A 175 1.26 -11.51 11.50
N VAL A 176 2.05 -10.51 11.91
CA VAL A 176 3.15 -9.97 11.09
C VAL A 176 4.14 -11.05 10.72
N ILE A 177 4.57 -11.85 11.71
CA ILE A 177 5.55 -12.92 11.49
C ILE A 177 4.96 -13.97 10.56
N CYS A 178 3.69 -14.35 10.72
CA CYS A 178 3.01 -15.27 9.81
C CYS A 178 2.95 -14.72 8.37
N LEU A 179 2.61 -13.45 8.20
CA LEU A 179 2.56 -12.79 6.88
C LEU A 179 3.95 -12.68 6.23
N ALA A 180 4.98 -12.39 7.03
CA ALA A 180 6.37 -12.38 6.55
C ALA A 180 6.86 -13.79 6.17
N ALA A 181 6.45 -14.82 6.92
CA ALA A 181 6.78 -16.21 6.65
C ALA A 181 6.09 -16.76 5.39
N LEU A 182 4.88 -16.30 5.06
CA LEU A 182 4.17 -16.70 3.84
C LEU A 182 4.94 -16.39 2.55
N ALA A 183 5.68 -15.28 2.51
CA ALA A 183 6.52 -14.92 1.37
C ALA A 183 7.95 -15.50 1.43
N TYR A 184 8.32 -16.19 2.52
CA TYR A 184 9.63 -16.80 2.72
C TYR A 184 10.07 -17.80 1.63
N PRO A 185 9.19 -18.65 1.05
CA PRO A 185 9.58 -19.59 0.00
C PRO A 185 10.19 -18.89 -1.23
N TYR A 186 9.69 -17.71 -1.59
CA TYR A 186 10.21 -16.89 -2.69
C TYR A 186 11.56 -16.27 -2.33
N ILE A 187 11.74 -15.85 -1.07
CA ILE A 187 13.01 -15.33 -0.57
C ILE A 187 14.10 -16.41 -0.47
N ARG A 188 13.72 -17.67 -0.22
CA ARG A 188 14.67 -18.80 -0.14
C ARG A 188 15.36 -19.10 -1.48
N LYS A 189 14.71 -18.79 -2.60
CA LYS A 189 15.26 -18.93 -3.97
C LYS A 189 16.42 -17.97 -4.25
N LEU A 190 16.57 -16.90 -3.45
CA LEU A 190 17.60 -15.88 -3.64
C LEU A 190 18.93 -16.30 -2.98
N PRO A 191 20.08 -16.09 -3.63
CA PRO A 191 21.38 -16.21 -2.99
C PRO A 191 21.53 -15.14 -1.90
N LYS A 192 22.34 -15.42 -0.88
CA LYS A 192 22.59 -14.47 0.22
C LYS A 192 23.52 -13.32 -0.19
N GLU A 193 24.38 -13.54 -1.17
CA GLU A 193 25.42 -12.58 -1.57
C GLU A 193 24.94 -11.63 -2.68
N THR A 194 25.27 -10.35 -2.51
CA THR A 194 24.89 -9.21 -3.36
C THR A 194 25.91 -8.91 -4.46
N GLY A 195 27.14 -9.40 -4.36
CA GLY A 195 28.23 -9.07 -5.29
C GLY A 195 28.75 -7.63 -5.14
N THR A 196 28.29 -6.89 -4.14
CA THR A 196 28.79 -5.56 -3.76
C THR A 196 29.67 -5.66 -2.51
N ALA A 197 30.79 -4.94 -2.50
CA ALA A 197 31.72 -4.93 -1.36
C ALA A 197 30.98 -4.50 -0.08
N PRO A 198 31.20 -5.18 1.07
CA PRO A 198 30.61 -4.76 2.34
C PRO A 198 31.09 -3.36 2.71
N SER A 199 30.20 -2.53 3.26
CA SER A 199 30.60 -1.27 3.90
C SER A 199 31.68 -1.57 4.95
N GLU A 200 32.86 -0.96 4.78
CA GLU A 200 33.99 -1.09 5.72
C GLU A 200 33.66 -0.49 7.09
N ASN A 201 32.66 0.40 7.20
CA ASN A 201 32.38 1.10 8.45
C ASN A 201 30.90 1.49 8.62
N LYS A 202 30.08 0.55 9.08
CA LYS A 202 28.63 0.70 9.33
C LYS A 202 28.22 1.87 10.25
N ARG A 203 29.14 2.44 11.02
CA ARG A 203 28.89 3.60 11.89
C ARG A 203 29.09 4.96 11.21
N ARG A 204 29.73 4.97 10.04
CA ARG A 204 30.06 6.18 9.29
C ARG A 204 29.10 6.42 8.11
N ASP A 205 28.41 5.36 7.70
CA ASP A 205 27.41 5.35 6.61
C ASP A 205 25.96 5.43 7.12
N ALA A 206 25.75 5.61 8.43
CA ALA A 206 24.44 5.78 9.08
C ALA A 206 24.27 7.23 9.53
#